data_AF-A0A1G0MMQ5-F1
#
_entry.id   AF-A0A1G0MMQ5-F1
#
_cell.length_a   1.000
_cell.length_b   1.000
_cell.length_c   1.000
_cell.angle_alpha   90.00
_cell.angle_beta   90.00
_cell.angle_gamma   90.00
#
_symmetry.space_group_name_H-M   'P 1'
#
loop_
_entity.id
_entity.type
_entity.pdbx_description
1 polymer ?
#
loop_
_entity_poly.entity_id
_entity_poly.type
_entity_poly.pdbx_seq_one_letter_code
_entity_poly.pdbx_strand_id
1 'polypeptide(L)' 'MLFEIGDNIRKERKLRKLSQEKMARDLGMSRATISQIESGTVQEIGVRKLMRILDYLGLELRVRPSGAPPTLDELREQK' A
#
# COMPACT_ATOMS: atom_id res chain seq x y z
N MET A 1 10.61 1.97 5.04
CA MET A 1 9.93 0.69 5.29
C MET A 1 8.41 0.79 5.19
N LEU A 2 7.69 1.60 5.98
CA LEU A 2 6.24 1.80 5.74
C LEU A 2 5.92 2.91 4.72
N PHE A 3 6.82 3.87 4.56
CA PHE A 3 6.65 5.00 3.64
C PHE A 3 6.45 4.54 2.18
N GLU A 4 7.26 3.59 1.69
CA GLU A 4 7.13 3.06 0.34
C GLU A 4 5.81 2.30 0.13
N ILE A 5 5.39 1.50 1.12
CA ILE A 5 4.10 0.79 1.06
C ILE A 5 2.95 1.80 1.02
N GLY A 6 2.98 2.81 1.90
CA GLY A 6 1.99 3.88 1.95
C GLY A 6 1.91 4.70 0.66
N ASP A 7 3.06 5.00 0.05
CA ASP A 7 3.14 5.70 -1.22
C ASP A 7 2.59 4.87 -2.38
N ASN A 8 2.92 3.58 -2.45
CA ASN A 8 2.35 2.66 -3.44
C ASN A 8 0.82 2.54 -3.29
N ILE A 9 0.31 2.41 -2.06
CA ILE A 9 -1.13 2.43 -1.78
C ILE A 9 -1.77 3.73 -2.28
N ARG A 10 -1.15 4.88 -2.00
CA ARG A 10 -1.64 6.19 -2.46
C ARG A 10 -1.67 6.28 -3.98
N LYS A 11 -0.58 5.87 -4.65
CA LYS A 11 -0.45 5.89 -6.12
C LYS A 11 -1.54 5.04 -6.75
N GLU A 12 -1.71 3.81 -6.28
CA GLU A 12 -2.72 2.89 -6.81
C GLU A 12 -4.15 3.40 -6.56
N ARG A 13 -4.44 3.92 -5.36
CA ARG A 13 -5.74 4.54 -5.08
C ARG A 13 -6.05 5.68 -6.05
N LYS A 14 -5.08 6.57 -6.31
CA LYS A 14 -5.23 7.69 -7.24
C LYS A 14 -5.40 7.22 -8.68
N LEU A 15 -4.65 6.20 -9.11
CA LEU A 15 -4.79 5.59 -10.43
C LEU A 15 -6.22 5.08 -10.66
N ARG A 16 -6.81 4.48 -9.62
CA ARG A 16 -8.21 4.02 -9.60
C ARG A 16 -9.25 5.12 -9.37
N LYS A 17 -8.84 6.40 -9.29
CA LYS A 17 -9.70 7.57 -9.05
C LYS A 17 -10.55 7.48 -7.78
N LEU A 18 -10.07 6.77 -6.76
CA LEU A 18 -10.76 6.62 -5.48
C LEU A 18 -10.33 7.73 -4.52
N SER A 19 -11.26 8.29 -3.74
CA SER A 19 -10.90 9.19 -2.64
C SER A 19 -10.50 8.38 -1.39
N GLN A 20 -9.71 8.98 -0.50
CA GLN A 20 -9.39 8.35 0.80
C GLN A 20 -10.66 8.06 1.60
N GLU A 21 -11.64 8.96 1.52
CA GLU A 21 -12.93 8.81 2.18
C GLU A 21 -13.72 7.60 1.66
N LYS A 22 -13.75 7.39 0.34
CA LYS A 22 -14.42 6.22 -0.26
C LYS A 22 -13.80 4.92 0.23
N MET A 23 -12.48 4.80 0.09
CA MET A 23 -11.73 3.63 0.54
C MET A 23 -11.88 3.37 2.04
N ALA A 24 -11.84 4.43 2.85
CA ALA A 24 -12.05 4.34 4.30
C ALA A 24 -13.43 3.74 4.62
N ARG A 25 -14.50 4.24 3.99
CA ARG A 25 -15.86 3.71 4.18
C ARG A 25 -15.98 2.25 3.75
N ASP A 26 -15.47 1.90 2.57
CA ASP A 26 -15.56 0.53 2.05
C ASP A 26 -14.81 -0.48 2.94
N LEU A 27 -13.72 -0.04 3.56
CA LEU A 27 -12.91 -0.87 4.44
C LEU A 27 -13.32 -0.82 5.92
N GLY A 28 -14.29 0.03 6.29
CA GLY A 28 -14.69 0.24 7.68
C GLY A 28 -13.56 0.84 8.52
N MET A 29 -12.83 1.81 7.95
CA MET A 29 -11.74 2.54 8.59
C MET A 29 -12.05 4.04 8.63
N SER A 30 -11.36 4.79 9.49
CA SER A 30 -11.44 6.25 9.45
C SER A 30 -10.62 6.80 8.28
N ARG A 31 -11.06 7.93 7.69
CA ARG A 31 -10.28 8.66 6.68
C ARG A 31 -8.89 9.05 7.20
N ALA A 32 -8.79 9.43 8.47
CA ALA A 32 -7.54 9.78 9.12
C ALA A 32 -6.55 8.59 9.14
N THR A 33 -7.04 7.39 9.42
CA THR A 33 -6.24 6.16 9.36
C THR A 33 -5.68 5.93 7.95
N ILE A 34 -6.50 6.04 6.91
CA ILE A 34 -6.05 5.94 5.52
C ILE A 34 -4.99 7.00 5.20
N SER A 35 -5.23 8.25 5.63
CA SER A 35 -4.29 9.35 5.42
C SER A 35 -2.93 9.07 6.07
N GLN A 36 -2.91 8.63 7.32
CA GLN A 36 -1.69 8.31 8.06
C GLN A 36 -0.93 7.13 7.45
N ILE A 37 -1.63 6.11 6.97
CA ILE A 37 -1.04 4.98 6.26
C ILE A 37 -0.38 5.47 4.98
N GLU A 38 -1.10 6.24 4.15
CA GLU A 38 -0.57 6.76 2.89
C GLU A 38 0.60 7.74 3.09
N SER A 39 0.66 8.47 4.20
CA SER A 39 1.81 9.33 4.53
C SER A 39 2.92 8.63 5.31
N GLY A 40 2.75 7.34 5.65
CA GLY A 40 3.72 6.60 6.46
C GLY A 40 3.87 7.11 7.90
N THR A 41 2.89 7.87 8.42
CA THR A 41 2.90 8.45 9.77
C THR A 41 2.07 7.66 10.78
N VAL A 42 1.42 6.59 10.33
CA VAL A 42 0.72 5.66 11.24
C VAL A 42 1.75 4.98 12.15
N GLN A 43 1.51 5.01 13.47
CA GLN A 43 2.41 4.38 14.44
C GLN A 43 2.34 2.86 14.38
N GLU A 44 1.13 2.31 14.23
CA GLU A 44 0.90 0.87 14.16
C GLU A 44 -0.23 0.55 13.17
N ILE A 45 -0.02 -0.49 12.36
CA ILE A 45 -1.05 -1.09 11.53
C ILE A 45 -0.98 -2.61 11.66
N GLY A 46 -2.09 -3.23 12.08
CA GLY A 46 -2.19 -4.69 12.11
C GLY A 46 -2.15 -5.26 10.68
N VAL A 47 -1.41 -6.34 10.47
CA VAL A 47 -1.21 -6.97 9.14
C VAL A 47 -2.52 -7.25 8.40
N ARG A 48 -3.58 -7.67 9.10
CA ARG A 48 -4.90 -7.90 8.48
C ARG A 48 -5.51 -6.63 7.87
N LYS A 49 -5.31 -5.46 8.50
CA LYS A 49 -5.79 -4.19 7.95
C LYS A 49 -4.98 -3.81 6.71
N LEU A 50 -3.67 -4.03 6.74
CA LEU A 50 -2.81 -3.81 5.58
C LEU A 50 -3.23 -4.69 4.39
N MET A 51 -3.39 -6.00 4.62
CA MET A 51 -3.83 -6.94 3.57
C MET A 51 -5.18 -6.52 2.96
N ARG A 52 -6.16 -6.14 3.79
CA ARG A 52 -7.46 -5.65 3.27
C ARG A 52 -7.35 -4.42 2.37
N ILE A 53 -6.41 -3.51 2.66
CA ILE A 53 -6.15 -2.34 1.79
C ILE A 53 -5.52 -2.80 0.47
N LEU A 54 -4.54 -3.70 0.53
CA LEU A 54 -3.88 -4.24 -0.66
C LEU A 54 -4.88 -4.98 -1.55
N ASP A 55 -5.68 -5.90 -0.98
CA ASP A 55 -6.71 -6.65 -1.70
C ASP A 55 -7.72 -5.73 -2.39
N TYR A 56 -8.19 -4.70 -1.67
CA TYR A 56 -9.14 -3.71 -2.20
C TYR A 56 -8.55 -2.92 -3.38
N LEU A 57 -7.23 -2.70 -3.37
CA LEU A 57 -6.49 -2.05 -4.44
C LEU A 57 -5.91 -3.04 -5.47
N GLY A 58 -6.22 -4.35 -5.39
CA GLY A 58 -5.65 -5.36 -6.27
C GLY A 58 -4.12 -5.45 -6.21
N LEU A 59 -3.53 -5.13 -5.07
CA LEU A 59 -2.11 -5.24 -4.77
C LEU A 59 -1.87 -6.48 -3.90
N GLU A 60 -0.63 -6.97 -3.87
CA GLU A 60 -0.23 -8.08 -3.02
C GLU A 60 1.07 -7.77 -2.26
N LEU A 61 1.27 -8.45 -1.13
CA LEU A 61 2.52 -8.41 -0.38
C LEU A 61 3.33 -9.68 -0.69
N ARG A 62 4.55 -9.52 -1.18
CA ARG A 62 5.45 -10.64 -1.50
C ARG A 62 6.58 -10.76 -0.49
N VAL A 63 6.75 -11.96 0.06
CA VAL A 63 7.91 -12.32 0.89
C VAL A 63 8.96 -13.00 0.00
N ARG A 64 10.23 -12.63 0.16
CA ARG A 64 11.37 -13.24 -0.56
C ARG A 64 12.59 -13.36 0.37
N PRO A 65 13.54 -14.27 0.12
CA PRO A 65 14.79 -14.33 0.86
C PRO A 65 15.52 -12.99 0.85
N SER A 66 16.13 -12.62 1.97
CA SER A 66 16.97 -11.43 2.05
C SER A 66 18.17 -11.57 1.12
N GLY A 67 18.51 -10.51 0.38
CA GLY A 67 19.60 -10.50 -0.59
C GLY A 67 19.31 -11.27 -1.90
N ALA A 68 18.07 -11.70 -2.13
CA ALA A 68 17.70 -12.27 -3.42
C ALA A 68 17.99 -11.26 -4.56
N PRO A 69 18.52 -11.72 -5.72
CA PRO A 69 18.77 -10.84 -6.85
C PRO A 69 17.47 -10.18 -7.35
N PRO A 70 17.57 -9.00 -7.98
CA PRO A 70 16.41 -8.31 -8.53
C PRO A 70 15.72 -9.16 -9.60
N THR A 71 14.40 -9.03 -9.69
CA THR A 71 13.60 -9.65 -10.75
C THR A 71 13.86 -8.97 -12.09
N LEU A 72 13.51 -9.65 -13.19
CA LEU A 72 13.66 -9.09 -14.54
C LEU A 72 12.89 -7.77 -14.70
N ASP A 73 11.70 -7.66 -14.12
CA ASP A 73 10.88 -6.45 -14.18
C ASP A 73 11.52 -5.29 -13.39
N GLU A 74 12.04 -5.56 -12.19
CA GLU A 74 12.78 -4.58 -11.38
C GLU A 74 14.05 -4.04 -12.09
N LEU A 75 14.69 -4.87 -12.92
CA LEU A 75 15.85 -4.44 -13.74
C LEU A 75 15.45 -3.58 -14.93
N ARG A 76 14.24 -3.76 -15.47
CA ARG A 76 13.74 -2.98 -16.62
C ARG A 76 13.34 -1.57 -16.23
N GLU A 77 12.87 -1.37 -14.99
CA GLU A 77 12.47 -0.05 -14.46
C GLU A 77 13.66 0.86 -14.11
N GLN A 78 14.89 0.34 -14.07
CA GLN A 78 16.11 1.10 -13.75
C GLN A 78 16.80 1.73 -14.99
N LYS A 79 16.22 1.59 -16.18
CA LYS A 79 16.70 2.20 -17.43
C LYS A 79 15.85 3.38 -17.84
#